data_AF-A0A812Z539-F1
#
_entry.id   AF-A0A812Z539-F1
#
_cell.length_a   1.000
_cell.length_b   1.000
_cell.length_c   1.000
_cell.angle_alpha   90.00
_cell.angle_beta   90.00
_cell.angle_gamma   90.00
#
_symmetry.space_group_name_H-M   'P 1'
#
loop_
_entity.id
_entity.type
_entity.pdbx_description
1 polymer ?
#
loop_
_entity_poly.entity_id
_entity_poly.type
_entity_poly.pdbx_seq_one_letter_code
_entity_poly.pdbx_strand_id
1 'polypeptide(L)'
;MGTAAQQRLSITDVDRVLVSITLCHAFGIGSAVASAWLSGAAVVLPGASGIRGCGSPSQRAEATLAALASQRCSLLFADVHTLKALPDPGDKDLAALRGGVCKVGSGADFLEDVKEAKIGPSGELKPLQYAGVPLIALGKR
;
A
#
# COMPACT_ATOMS: atom_id res chain seq x y z
N MET A 1 3.57 -8.23 16.17
CA MET A 1 3.66 -7.96 14.71
C MET A 1 3.47 -6.48 14.40
N GLY A 2 2.43 -5.82 14.90
CA GLY A 2 2.23 -4.36 14.73
C GLY A 2 3.44 -3.49 15.13
N THR A 3 4.04 -3.71 16.30
CA THR A 3 5.25 -2.98 16.75
C THR A 3 6.44 -3.16 15.80
N ALA A 4 6.67 -4.37 15.30
CA ALA A 4 7.77 -4.63 14.37
C ALA A 4 7.57 -3.90 13.04
N ALA A 5 6.33 -3.87 12.53
CA ALA A 5 6.01 -3.11 11.32
C ALA A 5 6.11 -1.60 11.54
N GLN A 6 5.64 -1.12 12.69
CA GLN A 6 5.73 0.27 13.12
C GLN A 6 7.19 0.76 13.15
N GLN A 7 8.08 0.00 13.78
CA GLN A 7 9.50 0.31 13.84
C GLN A 7 10.16 0.22 12.46
N ARG A 8 9.92 -0.86 11.71
CA ARG A 8 10.59 -1.11 10.43
C ARG A 8 10.22 -0.06 9.36
N LEU A 9 8.96 0.36 9.34
CA LEU A 9 8.47 1.39 8.40
C LEU A 9 8.62 2.82 8.93
N SER A 10 9.09 3.00 10.17
CA SER A 10 9.16 4.30 10.83
C SER A 10 7.82 5.02 10.74
N ILE A 11 6.75 4.36 11.17
CA ILE A 11 5.38 4.90 11.10
C ILE A 11 5.23 6.00 12.14
N THR A 12 4.69 7.14 11.75
CA THR A 12 4.43 8.29 12.61
C THR A 12 2.96 8.74 12.53
N ASP A 13 2.58 9.70 13.35
CA ASP A 13 1.22 10.27 13.42
C ASP A 13 0.79 11.01 12.13
N VAL A 14 1.74 11.44 11.31
CA VAL A 14 1.46 12.05 9.99
C VAL A 14 1.16 11.02 8.90
N ASP A 15 1.44 9.73 9.14
CA ASP A 15 1.22 8.69 8.14
C ASP A 15 -0.28 8.37 7.96
N ARG A 16 -0.62 7.99 6.72
CA ARG A 16 -1.93 7.47 6.35
C ARG A 16 -1.75 6.04 5.84
N VAL A 17 -2.07 5.08 6.69
CA VAL A 17 -1.84 3.65 6.46
C VAL A 17 -3.06 3.01 5.81
N LEU A 18 -2.95 2.66 4.54
CA LEU A 18 -3.98 1.92 3.83
C LEU A 18 -3.92 0.44 4.17
N VAL A 19 -5.01 -0.09 4.74
CA VAL A 19 -5.16 -1.51 5.05
C VAL A 19 -6.03 -2.18 3.98
N SER A 20 -5.36 -2.71 2.97
CA SER A 20 -5.95 -3.48 1.87
C SER A 20 -5.95 -4.99 2.15
N ILE A 21 -6.27 -5.36 3.39
CA ILE A 21 -6.41 -6.73 3.87
C ILE A 21 -7.65 -6.76 4.76
N THR A 22 -8.45 -7.83 4.67
CA THR A 22 -9.62 -7.97 5.54
C THR A 22 -9.24 -7.85 7.03
N LEU A 23 -10.02 -7.07 7.77
CA LEU A 23 -9.82 -6.87 9.22
C LEU A 23 -10.15 -8.14 10.02
N CYS A 24 -10.87 -9.10 9.42
CA CYS A 24 -11.08 -10.43 10.02
C CYS A 24 -9.79 -11.28 10.02
N HIS A 25 -8.77 -10.91 9.25
CA HIS A 25 -7.49 -11.59 9.23
C HIS A 25 -6.54 -10.95 10.25
N ALA A 26 -5.84 -11.76 11.04
CA ALA A 26 -4.91 -11.30 12.08
C ALA A 26 -3.85 -10.32 11.55
N PHE A 27 -3.44 -10.46 10.29
CA PHE A 27 -2.57 -9.50 9.62
C PHE A 27 -3.22 -8.12 9.43
N GLY A 28 -4.48 -8.07 9.00
CA GLY A 28 -5.20 -6.81 8.77
C GLY A 28 -5.35 -6.02 10.08
N ILE A 29 -5.92 -6.63 11.11
CA ILE A 29 -6.10 -5.95 12.39
C ILE A 29 -4.83 -5.89 13.25
N GLY A 30 -4.14 -7.02 13.44
CA GLY A 30 -3.03 -7.15 14.39
C GLY A 30 -1.67 -6.70 13.87
N SER A 31 -1.49 -6.59 12.54
CA SER A 31 -0.27 -6.01 11.96
C SER A 31 -0.54 -4.61 11.43
N ALA A 32 -1.47 -4.47 10.47
CA ALA A 32 -1.67 -3.20 9.79
C ALA A 32 -2.32 -2.14 10.70
N VAL A 33 -3.54 -2.38 11.19
CA VAL A 33 -4.26 -1.42 12.07
C VAL A 33 -3.48 -1.16 13.35
N ALA A 34 -2.98 -2.21 14.02
CA ALA A 34 -2.20 -2.06 15.24
C ALA A 34 -0.93 -1.20 15.02
N SER A 35 -0.20 -1.38 13.91
CA SER A 35 0.99 -0.57 13.62
C SER A 35 0.67 0.91 13.44
N ALA A 36 -0.47 1.22 12.81
CA ALA A 36 -0.93 2.60 12.65
C ALA A 36 -1.32 3.22 14.00
N TRP A 37 -2.15 2.53 14.79
CA TRP A 37 -2.62 3.03 16.10
C TRP A 37 -1.50 3.20 17.12
N LEU A 38 -0.52 2.29 17.15
CA LEU A 38 0.65 2.43 18.02
C LEU A 38 1.47 3.71 17.72
N SER A 39 1.39 4.21 16.50
CA SER A 39 2.07 5.43 16.05
C SER A 39 1.19 6.69 16.07
N GLY A 40 -0.10 6.57 16.38
CA GLY A 40 -1.06 7.66 16.21
C GLY A 40 -1.41 7.98 14.74
N ALA A 41 -1.02 7.11 13.80
CA ALA A 41 -1.26 7.29 12.37
C ALA A 41 -2.73 7.08 12.00
N ALA A 42 -3.16 7.67 10.89
CA ALA A 42 -4.49 7.45 10.36
C ALA A 42 -4.60 6.06 9.69
N VAL A 43 -5.69 5.34 9.97
CA VAL A 43 -6.04 4.10 9.26
C VAL A 43 -6.98 4.45 8.12
N VAL A 44 -6.60 4.07 6.91
CA VAL A 44 -7.45 4.17 5.72
C VAL A 44 -7.90 2.77 5.32
N LEU A 45 -9.19 2.61 5.05
CA LEU A 45 -9.77 1.37 4.54
C LEU A 45 -10.30 1.62 3.13
N PRO A 46 -10.02 0.74 2.15
CA PRO A 46 -10.60 0.87 0.83
C PRO A 46 -12.12 0.68 0.92
N GLY A 47 -12.87 1.45 0.13
CA GLY A 47 -14.32 1.31 0.07
C GLY A 47 -14.72 -0.09 -0.37
N ALA A 48 -15.53 -0.77 0.44
CA ALA A 48 -16.04 -2.11 0.13
C ALA A 48 -17.41 -2.09 -0.57
N SER A 49 -17.92 -0.91 -0.92
CA SER A 49 -19.23 -0.79 -1.57
C SER A 49 -19.22 -1.54 -2.92
N GLY A 50 -20.18 -2.43 -3.12
CA GLY A 50 -20.26 -3.28 -4.31
C GLY A 50 -19.36 -4.52 -4.29
N ILE A 51 -18.52 -4.71 -3.26
CA ILE A 51 -17.71 -5.92 -3.09
C ILE A 51 -18.44 -6.89 -2.16
N ARG A 52 -18.82 -8.07 -2.68
CA ARG A 52 -19.43 -9.14 -1.87
C ARG A 52 -18.37 -10.07 -1.30
N GLY A 53 -18.50 -10.41 -0.02
CA GLY A 53 -17.52 -11.25 0.69
C GLY A 53 -16.12 -10.61 0.67
N CYS A 54 -15.10 -11.41 0.34
CA CYS A 54 -13.75 -10.88 0.17
C CYS A 54 -13.52 -10.18 -1.19
N GLY A 55 -14.47 -10.25 -2.13
CA GLY A 55 -14.29 -9.76 -3.50
C GLY A 55 -13.30 -10.57 -4.33
N SER A 56 -13.25 -10.27 -5.63
CA SER A 56 -12.14 -10.71 -6.48
C SER A 56 -10.87 -9.87 -6.19
N PRO A 57 -9.66 -10.42 -6.43
CA PRO A 57 -8.41 -9.66 -6.30
C PRO A 57 -8.42 -8.33 -7.06
N SER A 58 -8.92 -8.31 -8.30
CA SER A 58 -8.98 -7.10 -9.13
C SER A 58 -9.91 -6.02 -8.57
N GLN A 59 -11.10 -6.39 -8.07
CA GLN A 59 -12.00 -5.42 -7.42
C GLN A 59 -11.37 -4.79 -6.19
N ARG A 60 -10.67 -5.59 -5.38
CA ARG A 60 -9.93 -5.06 -4.23
C ARG A 60 -8.79 -4.14 -4.69
N ALA A 61 -8.07 -4.53 -5.72
CA ALA A 61 -6.94 -3.78 -6.24
C ALA A 61 -7.35 -2.40 -6.80
N GLU A 62 -8.48 -2.32 -7.50
CA GLU A 62 -9.06 -1.06 -7.96
C GLU A 62 -9.43 -0.14 -6.78
N ALA A 63 -10.13 -0.69 -5.78
CA ALA A 63 -10.50 0.06 -4.58
C ALA A 63 -9.25 0.52 -3.79
N THR A 64 -8.21 -0.29 -3.76
CA THR A 64 -6.93 0.02 -3.14
C THR A 64 -6.21 1.14 -3.86
N LEU A 65 -6.08 1.08 -5.19
CA LEU A 65 -5.47 2.16 -5.97
C LEU A 65 -6.26 3.48 -5.84
N ALA A 66 -7.60 3.41 -5.86
CA ALA A 66 -8.44 4.58 -5.65
C ALA A 66 -8.24 5.20 -4.25
N ALA A 67 -8.13 4.38 -3.21
CA ALA A 67 -7.86 4.83 -1.86
C ALA A 67 -6.45 5.42 -1.70
N LEU A 68 -5.42 4.79 -2.27
CA LEU A 68 -4.04 5.29 -2.25
C LEU A 68 -3.97 6.73 -2.75
N ALA A 69 -4.56 6.99 -3.92
CA ALA A 69 -4.51 8.29 -4.57
C ALA A 69 -5.41 9.32 -3.85
N SER A 70 -6.69 8.99 -3.64
CA SER A 70 -7.66 9.95 -3.08
C SER A 70 -7.38 10.33 -1.63
N GLN A 71 -6.75 9.43 -0.87
CA GLN A 71 -6.41 9.66 0.53
C GLN A 71 -4.92 9.99 0.74
N ARG A 72 -4.12 10.12 -0.33
CA ARG A 72 -2.67 10.36 -0.26
C ARG A 72 -2.00 9.44 0.78
N CYS A 73 -2.27 8.14 0.68
CA CYS A 73 -1.77 7.17 1.65
C CYS A 73 -0.24 7.06 1.55
N SER A 74 0.43 7.10 2.70
CA SER A 74 1.89 6.99 2.76
C SER A 74 2.38 5.55 2.87
N LEU A 75 1.55 4.65 3.39
CA LEU A 75 1.91 3.24 3.58
C LEU A 75 0.78 2.32 3.11
N LEU A 76 1.15 1.17 2.52
CA LEU A 76 0.20 0.15 2.06
C LEU A 76 0.44 -1.21 2.73
N PHE A 77 -0.59 -1.76 3.37
CA PHE A 77 -0.62 -3.16 3.78
C PHE A 77 -1.57 -3.91 2.87
N ALA A 78 -1.07 -4.87 2.09
CA ALA A 78 -1.87 -5.63 1.12
C ALA A 78 -1.44 -7.10 1.03
N ASP A 79 -2.34 -7.96 0.58
CA ASP A 79 -2.01 -9.35 0.25
C ASP A 79 -1.48 -9.48 -1.18
N VAL A 80 -0.66 -10.52 -1.41
CA VAL A 80 0.00 -10.76 -2.71
C VAL A 80 -0.97 -10.82 -3.90
N HIS A 81 -2.21 -11.28 -3.71
CA HIS A 81 -3.17 -11.38 -4.81
C HIS A 81 -3.71 -10.00 -5.19
N THR A 82 -4.03 -9.18 -4.19
CA THR A 82 -4.46 -7.80 -4.40
C THR A 82 -3.35 -6.98 -5.07
N LEU A 83 -2.10 -7.18 -4.66
CA LEU A 83 -0.94 -6.47 -5.21
C LEU A 83 -0.64 -6.86 -6.66
N LYS A 84 -0.66 -8.15 -6.97
CA LYS A 84 -0.49 -8.65 -8.35
C LYS A 84 -1.61 -8.19 -9.28
N ALA A 85 -2.77 -7.84 -8.73
CA ALA A 85 -3.92 -7.37 -9.48
C ALA A 85 -4.02 -5.84 -9.54
N LEU A 86 -3.03 -5.09 -9.00
CA LEU A 86 -3.03 -3.63 -9.09
C LEU A 86 -3.02 -3.20 -10.56
N PRO A 87 -4.02 -2.41 -10.99
CA PRO A 87 -4.02 -1.88 -12.34
C PRO A 87 -2.96 -0.79 -12.49
N ASP A 88 -2.67 -0.43 -13.74
CA ASP A 88 -1.83 0.74 -14.03
C ASP A 88 -2.41 1.98 -13.32
N PRO A 89 -1.59 2.71 -12.54
CA PRO A 89 -2.04 3.91 -11.86
C PRO A 89 -2.53 5.02 -12.80
N GLY A 90 -2.11 5.04 -14.07
CA GLY A 90 -2.40 6.13 -15.00
C GLY A 90 -1.97 7.48 -14.41
N ASP A 91 -2.84 8.49 -14.47
CA ASP A 91 -2.57 9.84 -13.96
C ASP A 91 -2.76 10.00 -12.44
N LYS A 92 -2.92 8.91 -11.68
CA LYS A 92 -3.12 9.00 -10.23
C LYS A 92 -1.84 9.42 -9.50
N ASP A 93 -1.95 10.46 -8.68
CA ASP A 93 -0.86 10.91 -7.80
C ASP A 93 -0.65 9.92 -6.66
N LEU A 94 0.50 9.24 -6.67
CA LEU A 94 0.95 8.32 -5.64
C LEU A 94 2.20 8.83 -4.90
N ALA A 95 2.54 10.12 -5.01
CA ALA A 95 3.79 10.68 -4.47
C ALA A 95 3.93 10.53 -2.94
N ALA A 96 2.82 10.39 -2.21
CA ALA A 96 2.84 10.16 -0.77
C ALA A 96 3.31 8.75 -0.39
N LEU A 97 3.11 7.76 -1.28
CA LEU A 97 3.37 6.35 -1.00
C LEU A 97 4.89 6.13 -0.89
N ARG A 98 5.35 5.77 0.31
CA ARG A 98 6.77 5.61 0.65
C ARG A 98 7.14 4.19 1.10
N GLY A 99 6.18 3.26 1.14
CA GLY A 99 6.43 1.88 1.54
C GLY A 99 5.20 1.12 1.99
N GLY A 100 5.42 0.03 2.74
CA GLY A 100 4.35 -0.78 3.32
C GLY A 100 4.76 -2.23 3.58
N VAL A 101 3.78 -3.13 3.63
CA VAL A 101 3.99 -4.56 3.92
C VAL A 101 3.13 -5.45 3.02
N CYS A 102 3.74 -6.47 2.43
CA CYS A 102 3.04 -7.56 1.74
C CYS A 102 2.74 -8.70 2.72
N LYS A 103 1.51 -9.18 2.76
CA LYS A 103 1.20 -10.46 3.39
C LYS A 103 1.52 -11.61 2.43
N VAL A 104 2.48 -12.46 2.81
CA VAL A 104 2.94 -13.63 2.03
C VAL A 104 2.75 -14.92 2.83
N GLY A 105 1.90 -15.84 2.36
CA GLY A 105 1.65 -17.10 3.06
C GLY A 105 1.25 -16.91 4.53
N SER A 106 2.00 -17.51 5.46
CA SER A 106 1.87 -17.34 6.92
C SER A 106 2.69 -16.17 7.50
N GLY A 107 3.47 -15.47 6.67
CA GLY A 107 4.39 -14.41 7.07
C GLY A 107 4.10 -13.05 6.43
N ALA A 108 5.11 -12.18 6.49
CA ALA A 108 5.11 -10.83 5.99
C ALA A 108 6.41 -10.57 5.22
N ASP A 109 6.33 -9.76 4.17
CA ASP A 109 7.50 -9.20 3.51
C ASP A 109 7.40 -7.68 3.54
N PHE A 110 8.53 -7.01 3.80
CA PHE A 110 8.58 -5.56 3.89
C PHE A 110 8.89 -4.96 2.53
N LEU A 111 8.25 -3.83 2.25
CA LEU A 111 8.41 -3.13 0.98
C LEU A 111 9.52 -2.10 1.09
N GLU A 112 10.73 -2.61 1.07
CA GLU A 112 11.93 -1.80 1.01
C GLU A 112 12.07 -1.27 -0.44
N ASP A 113 12.64 -0.06 -0.62
CA ASP A 113 12.88 0.58 -1.93
C ASP A 113 11.71 1.26 -2.68
N VAL A 114 10.64 1.67 -2.00
CA VAL A 114 9.74 2.71 -2.55
C VAL A 114 10.45 4.06 -2.47
N LYS A 115 11.28 4.36 -3.47
CA LYS A 115 11.92 5.68 -3.68
C LYS A 115 11.07 6.47 -4.66
N GLU A 116 10.97 7.79 -4.46
CA GLU A 116 10.46 8.71 -5.49
C GLU A 116 11.06 8.34 -6.85
N ALA A 117 10.23 8.29 -7.90
CA ALA A 117 10.69 8.01 -9.25
C ALA A 117 11.75 9.04 -9.64
N LYS A 118 13.04 8.67 -9.52
CA LYS A 118 14.11 9.51 -10.05
C LYS A 118 14.01 9.49 -11.57
N ILE A 119 13.95 10.68 -12.15
CA ILE A 119 14.10 10.88 -13.60
C ILE A 119 15.46 10.29 -13.98
N GLY A 120 15.46 9.27 -14.83
CA GLY A 120 16.69 8.71 -15.39
C GLY A 120 17.42 9.76 -16.24
N PRO A 121 18.70 9.55 -16.57
CA PRO A 121 19.46 10.48 -17.42
C PRO A 121 18.83 10.72 -18.81
N SER A 122 17.87 9.88 -19.24
CA SER A 122 17.08 9.98 -20.48
C SER A 122 15.71 10.65 -20.34
N GLY A 123 15.31 11.10 -19.13
CA GLY A 123 13.96 11.64 -18.90
C GLY A 123 12.89 10.58 -18.59
N GLU A 124 13.27 9.30 -18.50
CA GLU A 124 12.35 8.21 -18.18
C GLU A 124 12.05 8.13 -16.68
N LEU A 125 10.77 8.01 -16.34
CA LEU A 125 10.32 7.73 -14.97
C LEU A 125 10.62 6.26 -14.65
N LYS A 126 11.46 6.02 -13.64
CA LYS A 126 11.71 4.65 -13.19
C LYS A 126 10.47 4.13 -12.46
N PRO A 127 9.88 2.99 -12.87
CA PRO A 127 8.76 2.40 -12.16
C PRO A 127 9.20 2.04 -10.72
N LEU A 128 8.34 2.35 -9.76
CA LEU A 128 8.32 1.68 -8.45
C LEU A 128 8.34 0.16 -8.71
N GLN A 129 9.23 -0.60 -8.08
CA GLN A 129 9.16 -2.05 -8.15
C GLN A 129 8.60 -2.59 -6.84
N TYR A 130 7.55 -3.41 -6.94
CA TYR A 130 6.94 -4.09 -5.81
C TYR A 130 6.92 -5.59 -6.09
N ALA A 131 7.74 -6.37 -5.39
CA ALA A 131 7.73 -7.85 -5.49
C ALA A 131 7.75 -8.40 -6.94
N GLY A 132 8.54 -7.77 -7.83
CA GLY A 132 8.62 -8.14 -9.26
C GLY A 132 7.51 -7.57 -10.14
N VAL A 133 6.61 -6.74 -9.59
CA VAL A 133 5.57 -6.00 -10.32
C VAL A 133 6.00 -4.53 -10.45
N PRO A 134 6.09 -3.98 -11.66
CA PRO A 134 6.32 -2.56 -11.86
C PRO A 134 5.05 -1.76 -11.53
N LEU A 135 5.11 -0.95 -10.49
CA LEU A 135 4.20 0.15 -10.19
C LEU A 135 4.77 1.42 -10.84
N ILE A 136 3.98 2.27 -11.49
CA ILE A 136 4.50 3.51 -12.10
C ILE A 136 4.15 4.68 -11.18
N ALA A 137 5.13 5.37 -10.60
CA ALA A 137 4.89 6.66 -9.96
C ALA A 137 5.17 7.78 -10.96
N LEU A 138 4.13 8.51 -11.38
CA LEU A 138 4.29 9.72 -12.18
C LEU A 138 4.46 10.92 -11.26
N GLY A 139 5.70 11.41 -11.10
CA GLY A 139 5.95 12.75 -10.59
C GLY A 139 5.64 13.78 -11.68
N LYS A 140 4.89 14.84 -11.37
CA LYS A 140 4.63 15.95 -12.31
C LYS A 140 5.96 16.63 -12.71
N ARG A 141 6.06 17.01 -13.98
CA ARG A 141 7.09 17.93 -14.51
C ARG A 141 6.98 19.31 -13.87
#